data_AF-A0A3B7AE00-F1
#
_entry.id   AF-A0A3B7AE00-F1
#
_cell.length_a   1.000
_cell.length_b   1.000
_cell.length_c   1.000
_cell.angle_alpha   90.00
_cell.angle_beta   90.00
_cell.angle_gamma   90.00
#
_symmetry.space_group_name_H-M   'P 1'
#
loop_
_entity.id
_entity.type
_entity.pdbx_description
1 polymer ?
#
loop_
_entity_poly.entity_id
_entity_poly.type
_entity_poly.pdbx_seq_one_letter_code
_entity_poly.pdbx_strand_id
1 'polypeptide(L)'
;MTNSHTRRHLATELASAAAAYQVAQVIPHCPDCARPCCRLDALVLDLEWKQIKVFWKIEESRKTFDRRLSTGDGPVEIREAEGRYYVHSKPCPAYDLTAKSCQVYGQDIKPVGCSDFPVYEDSGDVIADLRCEAVDLDAVVDWIGRAIGPEWRVVQKADEDFPFLVTLSVRRGRTSPPSVRGRTGK
;
A
#
# COMPACT_ATOMS: atom_id res chain seq x y z
N MET A 1 -4.22 -14.83 -25.78
CA MET A 1 -3.25 -13.76 -25.45
C MET A 1 -3.87 -12.50 -24.81
N THR A 2 -5.19 -12.43 -24.60
CA THR A 2 -5.89 -11.23 -24.05
C THR A 2 -5.89 -11.11 -22.53
N ASN A 3 -5.77 -12.21 -21.78
CA ASN A 3 -5.96 -12.22 -20.33
C ASN A 3 -4.81 -11.56 -19.53
N SER A 4 -3.57 -11.62 -20.05
CA SER A 4 -2.39 -11.02 -19.41
C SER A 4 -2.41 -9.49 -19.48
N HIS A 5 -2.85 -8.93 -20.61
CA HIS A 5 -2.98 -7.48 -20.79
C HIS A 5 -4.05 -6.88 -19.87
N THR A 6 -5.20 -7.55 -19.72
CA THR A 6 -6.26 -7.12 -18.81
C THR A 6 -5.79 -7.17 -17.35
N ARG A 7 -5.06 -8.22 -16.94
CA ARG A 7 -4.56 -8.33 -15.56
C ARG A 7 -3.53 -7.25 -15.24
N ARG A 8 -2.58 -7.00 -16.15
CA ARG A 8 -1.57 -5.95 -15.97
C ARG A 8 -2.19 -4.57 -15.92
N HIS A 9 -3.19 -4.31 -16.77
CA HIS A 9 -3.95 -3.06 -16.73
C HIS A 9 -4.68 -2.89 -15.39
N LEU A 10 -5.34 -3.94 -14.90
CA LEU A 10 -6.06 -3.90 -13.63
C LEU A 10 -5.13 -3.61 -12.45
N ALA A 11 -3.95 -4.25 -12.38
CA ALA A 11 -2.96 -3.96 -11.34
C ALA A 11 -2.52 -2.48 -11.37
N THR A 12 -2.30 -1.91 -12.56
CA THR A 12 -1.97 -0.48 -12.71
C THR A 12 -3.10 0.45 -12.23
N GLU A 13 -4.36 0.12 -12.55
CA GLU A 13 -5.52 0.86 -12.07
C GLU A 13 -5.67 0.78 -10.54
N LEU A 14 -5.46 -0.42 -9.96
CA LEU A 14 -5.52 -0.63 -8.52
C LEU A 14 -4.42 0.14 -7.78
N ALA A 15 -3.18 0.08 -8.27
CA ALA A 15 -2.07 0.86 -7.71
C ALA A 15 -2.36 2.37 -7.76
N SER A 16 -2.89 2.85 -8.88
CA SER A 16 -3.25 4.26 -9.06
C SER A 16 -4.40 4.67 -8.12
N ALA A 17 -5.43 3.83 -7.99
CA ALA A 17 -6.58 4.08 -7.12
C ALA A 17 -6.19 4.08 -5.63
N ALA A 18 -5.35 3.14 -5.20
CA ALA A 18 -4.81 3.06 -3.84
C ALA A 18 -3.96 4.29 -3.51
N ALA A 19 -3.08 4.72 -4.43
CA ALA A 19 -2.30 5.93 -4.27
C ALA A 19 -3.20 7.19 -4.16
N ALA A 20 -4.25 7.28 -4.98
CA ALA A 20 -5.20 8.39 -4.95
C ALA A 20 -6.00 8.43 -3.63
N TYR A 21 -6.43 7.28 -3.11
CA TYR A 21 -7.12 7.21 -1.81
C TYR A 21 -6.25 7.79 -0.70
N GLN A 22 -4.97 7.45 -0.68
CA GLN A 22 -4.07 7.93 0.36
C GLN A 22 -3.84 9.44 0.30
N VAL A 23 -3.69 10.01 -0.89
CA VAL A 23 -3.60 11.46 -1.07
C VAL A 23 -4.87 12.16 -0.57
N ALA A 24 -6.03 11.56 -0.82
CA ALA A 24 -7.32 12.14 -0.46
C ALA A 24 -7.71 11.98 1.01
N GLN A 25 -7.34 10.86 1.66
CA GLN A 25 -7.87 10.49 2.98
C GLN A 25 -6.78 10.30 4.04
N VAL A 26 -5.70 9.59 3.71
CA VAL A 26 -4.67 9.22 4.69
C VAL A 26 -3.75 10.40 5.02
N ILE A 27 -3.18 11.03 3.99
CA ILE A 27 -2.22 12.13 4.17
C ILE A 27 -2.85 13.30 4.95
N PRO A 28 -4.09 13.74 4.66
CA PRO A 28 -4.74 14.80 5.44
C PRO A 28 -5.02 14.44 6.90
N HIS A 29 -5.17 13.16 7.23
CA HIS A 29 -5.39 12.70 8.61
C HIS A 29 -4.10 12.66 9.45
N CYS A 30 -2.93 12.48 8.82
CA CYS A 30 -1.65 12.29 9.53
C CYS A 30 -1.36 13.32 10.65
N PRO A 31 -1.60 14.64 10.46
CA PRO A 31 -1.32 15.63 11.50
C PRO A 31 -2.06 15.39 12.83
N ASP A 32 -3.26 14.81 12.77
CA ASP A 32 -4.14 14.56 13.91
C ASP A 32 -4.06 13.12 14.42
N CYS A 33 -3.34 12.23 13.72
CA CYS A 33 -3.26 10.82 14.04
C CYS A 33 -2.55 10.58 15.39
N ALA A 34 -3.15 9.75 16.24
CA ALA A 34 -2.55 9.39 17.52
C ALA A 34 -1.45 8.32 17.36
N ARG A 35 -1.52 7.52 16.29
CA ARG A 35 -0.58 6.43 15.96
C ARG A 35 -0.07 6.55 14.53
N PRO A 36 0.71 7.60 14.22
CA PRO A 36 1.16 7.89 12.86
C PRO A 36 2.01 6.72 12.34
N CYS A 37 1.63 6.20 11.17
CA CYS A 37 2.26 5.02 10.60
C CYS A 37 3.77 5.20 10.38
N CYS A 38 4.20 6.39 9.95
CA CYS A 38 5.61 6.71 9.72
C CYS A 38 6.46 6.82 10.99
N ARG A 39 5.87 6.75 12.19
CA ARG A 39 6.62 6.67 13.46
C ARG A 39 7.20 5.28 13.71
N LEU A 40 6.64 4.23 13.07
CA LEU A 40 7.10 2.85 13.10
C LEU A 40 7.17 2.19 14.50
N ASP A 41 6.41 2.70 15.46
CA ASP A 41 6.27 2.09 16.79
C ASP A 41 5.46 0.78 16.73
N ALA A 42 4.47 0.71 15.85
CA ALA A 42 3.56 -0.44 15.69
C ALA A 42 3.68 -1.13 14.33
N LEU A 43 4.51 -0.59 13.44
CA LEU A 43 4.59 -0.98 12.04
C LEU A 43 6.02 -1.28 11.63
N VAL A 44 6.14 -2.12 10.60
CA VAL A 44 7.39 -2.44 9.93
C VAL A 44 7.26 -1.93 8.50
N LEU A 45 8.20 -1.09 8.05
CA LEU A 45 8.32 -0.81 6.62
C LEU A 45 9.07 -1.93 5.96
N ASP A 46 8.57 -2.37 4.81
CA ASP A 46 9.24 -3.34 3.99
C ASP A 46 9.70 -2.68 2.70
N LEU A 47 11.01 -2.62 2.48
CA LEU A 47 11.65 -1.78 1.46
C LEU A 47 12.63 -2.54 0.56
N GLU A 48 12.72 -2.16 -0.71
CA GLU A 48 13.79 -2.55 -1.61
C GLU A 48 15.04 -1.68 -1.43
N TRP A 49 16.19 -2.15 -1.95
CA TRP A 49 17.48 -1.45 -1.85
C TRP A 49 17.41 0.02 -2.29
N LYS A 50 16.76 0.30 -3.43
CA LYS A 50 16.66 1.68 -3.95
C LYS A 50 15.94 2.59 -2.96
N GLN A 51 14.92 2.09 -2.29
CA GLN A 51 14.09 2.86 -1.38
C GLN A 51 14.84 3.14 -0.08
N ILE A 52 15.40 2.11 0.55
CA ILE A 52 16.14 2.30 1.81
C ILE A 52 17.37 3.18 1.60
N LYS A 53 18.05 3.04 0.46
CA LYS A 53 19.18 3.90 0.10
C LYS A 53 18.79 5.37 0.08
N VAL A 54 17.64 5.69 -0.50
CA VAL A 54 17.14 7.07 -0.61
C VAL A 54 16.67 7.59 0.75
N PHE A 55 15.84 6.84 1.48
CA PHE A 55 15.27 7.32 2.75
C PHE A 55 16.30 7.46 3.86
N TRP A 56 17.22 6.50 3.99
CA TRP A 56 18.29 6.55 4.98
C TRP A 56 19.54 7.29 4.49
N LYS A 57 19.47 7.94 3.31
CA LYS A 57 20.58 8.70 2.71
C LYS A 57 21.90 7.90 2.70
N ILE A 58 21.80 6.64 2.30
CA ILE A 58 22.93 5.69 2.32
C ILE A 58 23.80 5.98 1.09
N GLU A 59 25.02 6.45 1.32
CA GLU A 59 25.96 6.77 0.24
C GLU A 59 26.74 5.54 -0.24
N GLU A 60 26.89 4.53 0.62
CA GLU A 60 27.65 3.32 0.34
C GLU A 60 26.97 2.35 -0.65
N SER A 61 27.73 1.34 -1.09
CA SER A 61 27.20 0.27 -1.93
C SER A 61 26.31 -0.68 -1.12
N ARG A 62 25.37 -1.34 -1.79
CA ARG A 62 24.51 -2.38 -1.19
C ARG A 62 25.33 -3.42 -0.41
N LYS A 63 26.36 -3.96 -1.06
CA LYS A 63 27.23 -4.99 -0.48
C LYS A 63 27.93 -4.51 0.79
N THR A 64 28.34 -3.25 0.84
CA THR A 64 28.98 -2.68 2.04
C THR A 64 27.96 -2.54 3.17
N PHE A 65 26.77 -2.04 2.86
CA PHE A 65 25.69 -1.87 3.81
C PHE A 65 25.19 -3.22 4.39
N ASP A 66 24.91 -4.20 3.53
CA ASP A 66 24.46 -5.54 3.94
C ASP A 66 25.50 -6.25 4.83
N ARG A 67 26.80 -6.05 4.53
CA ARG A 67 27.87 -6.55 5.40
C ARG A 67 27.84 -5.87 6.78
N ARG A 68 27.65 -4.55 6.85
CA ARG A 68 27.54 -3.84 8.14
C ARG A 68 26.32 -4.29 8.94
N LEU A 69 25.18 -4.50 8.28
CA LEU A 69 23.98 -5.03 8.94
C LEU A 69 24.26 -6.42 9.55
N SER A 70 24.89 -7.32 8.80
CA SER A 70 25.19 -8.68 9.28
C SER A 70 26.29 -8.74 10.35
N THR A 71 27.21 -7.77 10.39
CA THR A 71 28.21 -7.67 11.48
C THR A 71 27.70 -6.91 12.71
N GLY A 72 26.49 -6.34 12.66
CA GLY A 72 25.92 -5.55 13.75
C GLY A 72 26.39 -4.09 13.80
N ASP A 73 27.17 -3.64 12.82
CA ASP A 73 27.71 -2.27 12.71
C ASP A 73 26.76 -1.32 11.93
N GLY A 74 25.62 -1.83 11.49
CA GLY A 74 24.58 -1.09 10.79
C GLY A 74 23.51 -0.51 11.72
N PRO A 75 22.54 0.25 11.17
CA PRO A 75 21.43 0.81 11.94
C PRO A 75 20.60 -0.30 12.61
N VAL A 76 20.41 -0.18 13.93
CA VAL A 76 19.73 -1.21 14.74
C VAL A 76 18.25 -1.37 14.42
N GLU A 77 17.64 -0.38 13.79
CA GLU A 77 16.25 -0.37 13.34
C GLU A 77 16.02 -1.10 12.00
N ILE A 78 17.09 -1.46 11.28
CA ILE A 78 17.03 -2.06 9.94
C ILE A 78 17.46 -3.52 9.99
N ARG A 79 16.68 -4.40 9.36
CA ARG A 79 17.04 -5.81 9.12
C ARG A 79 16.99 -6.10 7.63
N GLU A 80 17.93 -6.89 7.14
CA GLU A 80 17.90 -7.41 5.76
C GLU A 80 17.43 -8.87 5.81
N ALA A 81 16.54 -9.24 4.90
CA ALA A 81 16.14 -10.62 4.67
C ALA A 81 15.67 -10.80 3.22
N GLU A 82 16.17 -11.83 2.54
CA GLU A 82 15.77 -12.20 1.18
C GLU A 82 15.89 -11.07 0.15
N GLY A 83 16.85 -10.18 0.35
CA GLY A 83 17.09 -9.05 -0.53
C GLY A 83 16.18 -7.84 -0.30
N ARG A 84 15.36 -7.88 0.75
CA ARG A 84 14.49 -6.81 1.24
C ARG A 84 14.98 -6.26 2.58
N TYR A 85 14.51 -5.07 2.92
CA TYR A 85 14.90 -4.35 4.13
C TYR A 85 13.69 -3.98 4.97
N TYR A 86 13.68 -4.47 6.20
CA TYR A 86 12.61 -4.29 7.16
C TYR A 86 13.03 -3.26 8.20
N VAL A 87 12.24 -2.20 8.36
CA VAL A 87 12.54 -1.10 9.29
C VAL A 87 11.46 -0.97 10.35
N HIS A 88 11.86 -0.93 11.62
CA HIS A 88 10.95 -0.84 12.77
C HIS A 88 11.58 -0.09 13.96
N SER A 89 10.75 0.39 14.90
CA SER A 89 11.15 1.00 16.19
C SER A 89 11.80 2.38 16.13
N LYS A 90 12.04 2.94 14.95
CA LYS A 90 12.43 4.35 14.80
C LYS A 90 11.60 5.02 13.72
N PRO A 91 11.23 6.30 13.89
CA PRO A 91 10.53 7.04 12.85
C PRO A 91 11.26 6.98 11.51
N CYS A 92 10.48 6.85 10.44
CA CYS A 92 10.97 7.03 9.09
C CYS A 92 11.67 8.40 8.97
N PRO A 93 12.83 8.51 8.31
CA PRO A 93 13.51 9.79 8.09
C PRO A 93 12.67 10.86 7.38
N ALA A 94 11.62 10.44 6.66
CA ALA A 94 10.64 11.34 6.05
C ALA A 94 9.55 11.83 7.02
N TYR A 95 9.47 11.31 8.25
CA TYR A 95 8.47 11.73 9.21
C TYR A 95 8.89 13.00 9.95
N ASP A 96 8.17 14.08 9.74
CA ASP A 96 8.32 15.31 10.52
C ASP A 96 7.54 15.17 11.84
N LEU A 97 8.28 15.07 12.95
CA LEU A 97 7.70 14.95 14.29
C LEU A 97 6.94 16.21 14.73
N THR A 98 7.30 17.38 14.21
CA THR A 98 6.68 18.66 14.56
C THR A 98 5.38 18.84 13.80
N ALA A 99 5.43 18.63 12.48
CA ALA A 99 4.25 18.71 11.61
C ALA A 99 3.40 17.43 11.63
N LYS A 100 3.84 16.39 12.35
CA LYS A 100 3.24 15.05 12.42
C LYS A 100 2.85 14.48 11.06
N SER A 101 3.66 14.73 10.03
CA SER A 101 3.33 14.38 8.65
C SER A 101 4.52 13.74 7.94
N CYS A 102 4.21 12.92 6.94
CA CYS A 102 5.23 12.33 6.09
C CYS A 102 5.66 13.35 5.02
N GLN A 103 6.84 13.92 5.22
CA GLN A 103 7.50 14.86 4.34
C GLN A 103 8.45 14.09 3.42
N VAL A 104 7.95 13.23 2.51
CA VAL A 104 8.79 12.55 1.49
C VAL A 104 9.60 13.54 0.59
N TYR A 105 9.42 14.84 0.85
CA TYR A 105 10.17 16.01 0.37
C TYR A 105 9.90 16.30 -1.11
N GLY A 106 8.65 16.67 -1.40
CA GLY A 106 8.32 17.67 -2.43
C GLY A 106 8.60 17.37 -3.91
N GLN A 107 8.77 16.12 -4.36
CA GLN A 107 8.96 15.80 -5.79
C GLN A 107 8.38 14.46 -6.28
N ASP A 108 8.26 14.36 -7.61
CA ASP A 108 7.73 13.28 -8.47
C ASP A 108 8.42 11.90 -8.38
N ILE A 109 9.25 11.68 -7.38
CA ILE A 109 9.73 10.33 -7.06
C ILE A 109 9.31 10.05 -5.64
N LYS A 110 8.07 9.60 -5.52
CA LYS A 110 7.76 8.52 -4.60
C LYS A 110 8.45 7.27 -5.17
N PRO A 111 9.46 6.69 -4.52
CA PRO A 111 9.94 5.37 -4.92
C PRO A 111 8.75 4.42 -4.95
N VAL A 112 8.63 3.56 -5.96
CA VAL A 112 7.68 2.41 -5.94
C VAL A 112 7.81 1.77 -4.55
N GLY A 113 6.71 1.71 -3.76
CA GLY A 113 6.71 1.26 -2.36
C GLY A 113 6.73 2.33 -1.25
N CYS A 114 6.91 3.64 -1.52
CA CYS A 114 6.91 4.68 -0.47
C CYS A 114 5.63 5.53 -0.42
N SER A 115 4.54 4.92 -0.83
CA SER A 115 3.26 5.18 -0.20
C SER A 115 2.47 3.91 -0.13
N ASP A 116 3.07 2.75 -0.16
CA ASP A 116 2.25 1.56 -0.26
C ASP A 116 1.81 1.15 1.16
N PHE A 117 1.43 2.16 1.95
CA PHE A 117 1.01 2.05 3.32
C PHE A 117 0.16 3.27 3.70
N PRO A 118 -1.10 3.08 4.16
CA PRO A 118 -1.68 1.82 4.60
C PRO A 118 -2.56 1.13 3.54
N VAL A 119 -2.74 1.69 2.35
CA VAL A 119 -3.57 1.10 1.28
C VAL A 119 -2.74 1.00 0.00
N TYR A 120 -2.51 -0.22 -0.49
CA TYR A 120 -1.58 -0.46 -1.59
C TYR A 120 -1.94 -1.64 -2.46
N GLU A 121 -1.43 -1.66 -3.69
CA GLU A 121 -1.55 -2.82 -4.57
C GLU A 121 -0.43 -3.82 -4.29
N ASP A 122 -0.78 -5.10 -4.20
CA ASP A 122 0.14 -6.22 -4.14
C ASP A 122 -0.39 -7.36 -5.01
N SER A 123 0.38 -7.72 -6.03
CA SER A 123 0.18 -8.93 -6.84
C SER A 123 -1.22 -9.06 -7.48
N GLY A 124 -1.87 -7.93 -7.77
CA GLY A 124 -3.19 -7.81 -8.37
C GLY A 124 -4.34 -7.64 -7.38
N ASP A 125 -4.06 -7.59 -6.08
CA ASP A 125 -5.00 -7.29 -5.02
C ASP A 125 -4.65 -5.95 -4.35
N VAL A 126 -5.58 -5.38 -3.58
CA VAL A 126 -5.28 -4.20 -2.74
C VAL A 126 -5.19 -4.65 -1.29
N ILE A 127 -4.13 -4.30 -0.59
CA ILE A 127 -3.96 -4.52 0.84
C ILE A 127 -4.32 -3.25 1.59
N ALA A 128 -5.15 -3.36 2.63
CA ALA A 128 -5.50 -2.28 3.54
C ALA A 128 -5.05 -2.64 4.97
N ASP A 129 -4.22 -1.79 5.57
CA ASP A 129 -3.72 -1.94 6.93
C ASP A 129 -4.52 -1.08 7.92
N LEU A 130 -5.38 -1.74 8.68
CA LEU A 130 -6.29 -1.15 9.66
C LEU A 130 -5.60 -0.67 10.94
N ARG A 131 -4.28 -0.85 11.07
CA ARG A 131 -3.50 -0.19 12.14
C ARG A 131 -3.41 1.31 11.92
N CYS A 132 -3.62 1.80 10.70
CA CYS A 132 -3.72 3.21 10.42
C CYS A 132 -5.15 3.71 10.68
N GLU A 133 -5.28 4.68 11.59
CA GLU A 133 -6.56 5.29 11.99
C GLU A 133 -7.32 5.95 10.83
N ALA A 134 -6.61 6.33 9.76
CA ALA A 134 -7.20 6.95 8.58
C ALA A 134 -7.84 5.94 7.60
N VAL A 135 -7.63 4.63 7.81
CA VAL A 135 -8.16 3.61 6.92
C VAL A 135 -9.56 3.23 7.36
N ASP A 136 -10.54 3.77 6.65
CA ASP A 136 -11.91 3.29 6.66
C ASP A 136 -12.07 2.24 5.55
N LEU A 137 -12.23 0.98 5.95
CA LEU A 137 -12.30 -0.15 5.03
C LEU A 137 -13.47 -0.04 4.05
N ASP A 138 -14.64 0.41 4.49
CA ASP A 138 -15.81 0.58 3.62
C ASP A 138 -15.55 1.71 2.61
N ALA A 139 -14.92 2.81 3.05
CA ALA A 139 -14.52 3.89 2.16
C ALA A 139 -13.46 3.44 1.13
N VAL A 140 -12.50 2.58 1.51
CA VAL A 140 -11.52 2.00 0.58
C VAL A 140 -12.23 1.15 -0.47
N VAL A 141 -13.14 0.27 -0.05
CA VAL A 141 -13.88 -0.63 -0.95
C VAL A 141 -14.70 0.16 -1.97
N ASP A 142 -15.42 1.17 -1.51
CA ASP A 142 -16.19 2.07 -2.36
C ASP A 142 -15.29 2.86 -3.32
N TRP A 143 -14.13 3.32 -2.85
CA TRP A 143 -13.16 4.05 -3.65
C TRP A 143 -12.58 3.18 -4.78
N ILE A 144 -12.12 1.98 -4.44
CA ILE A 144 -11.58 1.03 -5.42
C ILE A 144 -12.68 0.61 -6.40
N GLY A 145 -13.89 0.32 -5.91
CA GLY A 145 -15.04 -0.06 -6.75
C GLY A 145 -15.38 1.00 -7.81
N ARG A 146 -15.33 2.29 -7.45
CA ARG A 146 -15.52 3.39 -8.41
C ARG A 146 -14.41 3.46 -9.45
N ALA A 147 -13.17 3.17 -9.07
CA ALA A 147 -12.02 3.24 -9.98
C ALA A 147 -12.01 2.12 -11.03
N ILE A 148 -12.33 0.89 -10.62
CA ILE A 148 -12.29 -0.29 -11.51
C ILE A 148 -13.54 -0.47 -12.37
N GLY A 149 -14.65 0.16 -12.02
CA GLY A 149 -15.90 0.11 -12.78
C GLY A 149 -16.89 -0.99 -12.34
N PRO A 150 -18.15 -0.90 -12.81
CA PRO A 150 -19.27 -1.72 -12.32
C PRO A 150 -19.21 -3.19 -12.75
N GLU A 151 -18.37 -3.55 -13.72
CA GLU A 151 -18.17 -4.92 -14.17
C GLU A 151 -17.32 -5.74 -13.19
N TRP A 152 -16.74 -5.09 -12.20
CA TRP A 152 -15.95 -5.72 -11.15
C TRP A 152 -16.61 -5.54 -9.78
N ARG A 153 -16.34 -6.48 -8.90
CA ARG A 153 -16.69 -6.42 -7.48
C ARG A 153 -15.45 -6.63 -6.65
N VAL A 154 -15.39 -5.92 -5.53
CA VAL A 154 -14.35 -6.09 -4.52
C VAL A 154 -14.80 -7.15 -3.51
N VAL A 155 -13.92 -8.09 -3.20
CA VAL A 155 -14.12 -9.11 -2.18
C VAL A 155 -13.06 -8.91 -1.11
N GLN A 156 -13.48 -8.82 0.14
CA GLN A 156 -12.59 -8.57 1.27
C GLN A 156 -12.28 -9.88 1.98
N LYS A 157 -11.02 -10.07 2.40
CA LYS A 157 -10.59 -11.14 3.29
C LYS A 157 -9.55 -10.59 4.26
N ALA A 158 -9.82 -10.63 5.57
CA ALA A 158 -8.81 -10.38 6.58
C ALA A 158 -7.80 -11.54 6.63
N ASP A 159 -6.54 -11.22 6.85
CA ASP A 159 -5.49 -12.21 7.09
C ASP A 159 -5.76 -12.96 8.42
N GLU A 160 -5.44 -14.25 8.46
CA GLU A 160 -5.76 -15.11 9.61
C GLU A 160 -4.79 -14.88 10.79
N ASP A 161 -3.52 -14.63 10.48
CA ASP A 161 -2.47 -14.37 11.47
C ASP A 161 -2.41 -12.88 11.82
N PHE A 162 -2.79 -12.02 10.87
CA PHE A 162 -2.77 -10.57 11.00
C PHE A 162 -4.13 -9.95 10.64
N PRO A 163 -5.18 -10.05 11.48
CA PRO A 163 -6.53 -9.60 11.15
C PRO A 163 -6.68 -8.11 10.81
N PHE A 164 -5.67 -7.30 11.13
CA PHE A 164 -5.59 -5.89 10.77
C PHE A 164 -5.12 -5.66 9.33
N LEU A 165 -4.59 -6.67 8.64
CA LEU A 165 -4.32 -6.66 7.21
C LEU A 165 -5.52 -7.26 6.48
N VAL A 166 -6.17 -6.46 5.64
CA VAL A 166 -7.29 -6.91 4.82
C VAL A 166 -6.88 -6.89 3.36
N THR A 167 -7.04 -8.03 2.70
CA THR A 167 -6.89 -8.16 1.25
C THR A 167 -8.23 -7.87 0.56
N LEU A 168 -8.21 -6.95 -0.40
CA LEU A 168 -9.32 -6.56 -1.26
C LEU A 168 -9.05 -7.13 -2.65
N SER A 169 -9.59 -8.32 -2.92
CA SER A 169 -9.45 -8.97 -4.22
C SER A 169 -10.54 -8.53 -5.19
N VAL A 170 -10.15 -8.31 -6.44
CA VAL A 170 -11.09 -7.91 -7.49
C VAL A 170 -11.55 -9.12 -8.29
N ARG A 171 -12.88 -9.28 -8.42
CA ARG A 171 -13.51 -10.34 -9.21
C ARG A 171 -14.47 -9.74 -10.21
N ARG A 172 -14.59 -10.34 -11.40
CA ARG A 172 -15.65 -9.93 -12.34
C ARG A 172 -17.01 -10.16 -11.68
N GLY A 173 -17.85 -9.14 -11.70
CA GLY A 173 -19.26 -9.26 -11.38
C GLY A 173 -19.92 -10.21 -12.38
N ARG A 174 -20.80 -11.10 -11.90
CA ARG A 174 -21.72 -11.77 -12.82
C ARG A 174 -22.69 -10.70 -13.30
N THR A 175 -22.51 -10.18 -14.51
CA THR A 175 -23.61 -9.56 -15.24
C THR A 175 -24.68 -10.63 -15.38
N SER A 176 -25.72 -10.58 -14.54
CA SER A 176 -26.95 -11.26 -14.90
C SER A 176 -27.42 -10.60 -16.19
N PRO A 177 -27.62 -11.35 -17.29
CA PRO A 177 -28.15 -10.75 -18.51
C PRO A 177 -29.49 -10.08 -18.17
N PRO A 178 -29.83 -8.95 -18.82
CA PRO A 178 -31.15 -8.35 -18.62
C PRO A 178 -32.19 -9.43 -18.90
N SER A 179 -33.02 -9.74 -17.91
CA SER A 179 -34.11 -10.68 -18.10
C SER A 179 -34.94 -10.15 -19.25
N VAL A 180 -34.91 -10.84 -20.38
CA VAL A 180 -35.85 -10.59 -21.48
C VAL A 180 -37.22 -10.93 -20.90
N ARG A 181 -37.93 -9.92 -20.37
CA ARG A 181 -39.36 -10.03 -20.10
C ARG A 181 -40.00 -10.25 -21.46
N GLY A 182 -40.31 -11.52 -21.74
CA GLY A 182 -41.07 -11.93 -22.90
C GLY A 182 -42.37 -11.13 -22.93
N ARG A 183 -42.45 -10.22 -23.90
CA ARG A 183 -43.69 -9.60 -24.32
C ARG A 183 -44.31 -10.56 -25.34
N THR A 184 -45.12 -11.50 -24.87
CA THR A 184 -46.07 -12.21 -25.73
C THR A 184 -47.46 -11.74 -25.33
N GLY A 185 -47.99 -10.84 -26.14
CA GLY A 185 -49.41 -10.54 -26.13
C GLY A 185 -50.21 -11.71 -26.69
N LYS A 186 -51.38 -11.90 -26.13
CA LYS A 186 -52.63 -12.01 -26.87
C LYS A 186 -53.76 -11.52 -25.98
#